data_AF-A6NPG3-F1
#
_entry.id   AF-A6NPG3-F1
#
_cell.length_a   1.000
_cell.length_b   1.000
_cell.length_c   1.000
_cell.angle_alpha   90.00
_cell.angle_beta   90.00
_cell.angle_gamma   90.00
#
_symmetry.space_group_name_H-M   'P 1'
#
loop_
_entity.id
_entity.type
_entity.pdbx_description
1 polymer ?
#
loop_
_entity_poly.entity_id
_entity_poly.type
_entity_poly.pdbx_seq_one_letter_code
_entity_poly.pdbx_strand_id
1 'polypeptide(L)'
;MAFEVVKSFPGGTSIGFIEGKFDRWCVQERVFVWTRRPTDAGCFARLLELAQRYGTDKVMADFVAVYDAMGVKPPRGDLLPSDQVLDLITRLSAAYGSAPGDDVRADRLFTTLYLTMIAEENKARAILGKRIKRLGVHLVLMEGRTPEEAAAFPTGKKAAELSALCQSYGF
;
A
#
# COMPACT_ATOMS: atom_id res chain seq x y z
N MET A 1 6.33 17.96 14.90
CA MET A 1 6.07 16.51 14.78
C MET A 1 7.21 15.91 13.97
N ALA A 2 7.89 14.90 14.50
CA ALA A 2 9.02 14.27 13.80
C ALA A 2 8.51 13.36 12.67
N PHE A 3 9.20 13.41 11.52
CA PHE A 3 8.96 12.49 10.41
C PHE A 3 9.94 11.33 10.54
N GLU A 4 9.42 10.13 10.79
CA GLU A 4 10.19 8.91 10.89
C GLU A 4 10.34 8.31 9.49
N VAL A 5 11.52 8.45 8.92
CA VAL A 5 11.84 7.92 7.60
C VAL A 5 11.92 6.40 7.67
N VAL A 6 11.13 5.71 6.83
CA VAL A 6 11.19 4.25 6.69
C VAL A 6 12.03 3.86 5.48
N LYS A 7 11.89 4.57 4.35
CA LYS A 7 12.70 4.32 3.14
C LYS A 7 12.98 5.60 2.38
N SER A 8 14.20 5.71 1.86
CA SER A 8 14.66 6.82 1.02
C SER A 8 14.92 6.34 -0.41
N PHE A 9 14.74 7.23 -1.37
CA PHE A 9 14.80 6.94 -2.80
C PHE A 9 15.71 7.95 -3.52
N PRO A 10 16.28 7.59 -4.69
CA PRO A 10 16.97 8.52 -5.56
C PRO A 10 16.12 9.78 -5.85
N GLY A 11 16.78 10.94 -5.98
CA GLY A 11 16.09 12.20 -6.21
C GLY A 11 15.45 12.82 -4.96
N GLY A 12 15.87 12.42 -3.76
CA GLY A 12 15.51 13.10 -2.51
C GLY A 12 14.08 12.82 -2.02
N THR A 13 13.45 11.75 -2.52
CA THR A 13 12.15 11.29 -2.00
C THR A 13 12.36 10.36 -0.80
N SER A 14 11.53 10.50 0.22
CA SER A 14 11.47 9.57 1.36
C SER A 14 10.02 9.28 1.72
N ILE A 15 9.76 8.07 2.22
CA ILE A 15 8.45 7.64 2.68
C ILE A 15 8.59 7.17 4.11
N GLY A 16 7.63 7.53 4.95
CA GLY A 16 7.69 7.23 6.36
C GLY A 16 6.41 7.62 7.09
N PHE A 17 6.50 7.69 8.41
CA PHE A 17 5.38 8.04 9.26
C PHE A 17 5.55 9.43 9.87
N ILE A 18 4.42 10.10 10.08
CA ILE A 18 4.33 11.24 10.98
C ILE A 18 3.31 10.92 12.06
N GLU A 19 3.52 11.47 13.25
CA GLU A 19 2.47 11.51 14.26
C GLU A 19 1.27 12.30 13.71
N GLY A 20 0.15 11.61 13.53
CA GLY A 20 -1.10 12.17 13.03
C GLY A 20 -2.01 12.64 14.16
N LYS A 21 -3.18 13.18 13.78
CA LYS A 21 -4.22 13.59 14.75
C LYS A 21 -4.85 12.41 15.51
N PHE A 22 -4.80 11.21 14.93
CA PHE A 22 -5.52 10.03 15.39
C PHE A 22 -4.60 8.88 15.82
N ASP A 23 -3.45 8.73 15.15
CA ASP A 23 -2.47 7.69 15.43
C ASP A 23 -1.07 8.12 14.95
N ARG A 24 -0.04 7.33 15.28
CA ARG A 24 1.36 7.57 14.89
C ARG A 24 1.71 6.95 13.52
N TRP A 25 0.72 6.46 12.79
CA TRP A 25 0.89 5.64 11.58
C TRP A 25 0.48 6.37 10.30
N CYS A 26 0.42 7.71 10.35
CA CYS A 26 0.09 8.49 9.17
C CYS A 26 1.24 8.45 8.16
N VAL A 27 1.08 7.64 7.10
CA VAL A 27 2.03 7.57 5.99
C VAL A 27 2.15 8.94 5.32
N GLN A 28 3.38 9.36 5.05
CA GLN A 28 3.71 10.56 4.29
C GLN A 28 4.80 10.23 3.28
N GLU A 29 4.69 10.85 2.12
CA GLU A 29 5.77 10.93 1.14
C GLU A 29 6.33 12.35 1.17
N ARG A 30 7.64 12.46 1.42
CA ARG A 30 8.36 13.73 1.40
C ARG A 30 9.25 13.77 0.16
N VAL A 31 9.08 14.80 -0.66
CA VAL A 31 9.87 15.08 -1.86
C VAL A 31 10.56 16.42 -1.64
N PHE A 32 11.84 16.39 -1.32
CA PHE A 32 12.59 17.57 -0.85
C PHE A 32 11.89 18.28 0.32
N VAL A 33 11.39 19.50 0.11
CA VAL A 33 10.68 20.32 1.11
C VAL A 33 9.17 20.03 1.16
N TRP A 34 8.63 19.36 0.15
CA TRP A 34 7.20 19.10 0.03
C TRP A 34 6.85 17.79 0.72
N THR A 35 5.73 17.76 1.45
CA THR A 35 5.20 16.56 2.08
C THR A 35 3.77 16.35 1.61
N ARG A 36 3.43 15.13 1.20
CA ARG A 36 2.07 14.76 0.80
C ARG A 36 1.64 13.44 1.42
N ARG A 37 0.36 13.35 1.76
CA ARG A 37 -0.25 12.09 2.17
C ARG A 37 -0.67 11.31 0.92
N PRO A 38 -0.28 10.04 0.76
CA PRO A 38 -0.81 9.20 -0.30
C PRO A 38 -2.30 8.92 -0.08
N THR A 39 -3.09 8.98 -1.15
CA THR A 39 -4.50 8.59 -1.15
C THR A 39 -4.66 7.20 -1.73
N ASP A 40 -5.72 6.49 -1.34
CA ASP A 40 -6.01 5.16 -1.89
C ASP A 40 -6.24 5.23 -3.40
N ALA A 41 -7.08 6.17 -3.87
CA ALA A 41 -7.28 6.41 -5.30
C ALA A 41 -5.97 6.73 -6.04
N GLY A 42 -5.09 7.55 -5.45
CA GLY A 42 -3.79 7.85 -6.07
C GLY A 42 -2.86 6.64 -6.16
N CYS A 43 -2.89 5.74 -5.16
CA CYS A 43 -2.13 4.49 -5.21
C CYS A 43 -2.72 3.53 -6.26
N PHE A 44 -4.04 3.44 -6.34
CA PHE A 44 -4.75 2.61 -7.30
C PHE A 44 -4.53 3.07 -8.75
N ALA A 45 -4.54 4.38 -9.00
CA ALA A 45 -4.20 4.94 -10.31
C ALA A 45 -2.78 4.54 -10.74
N ARG A 46 -1.80 4.65 -9.84
CA ARG A 46 -0.42 4.22 -10.11
C ARG A 46 -0.28 2.72 -10.33
N LEU A 47 -1.09 1.89 -9.66
CA LEU A 47 -1.13 0.44 -9.92
C LEU A 47 -1.67 0.16 -11.32
N LEU A 48 -2.72 0.86 -11.77
CA LEU A 48 -3.23 0.73 -13.14
C LEU A 48 -2.19 1.14 -14.18
N GLU A 49 -1.48 2.25 -13.95
CA GLU A 49 -0.39 2.69 -14.84
C GLU A 49 0.68 1.60 -15.00
N LEU A 50 1.09 0.97 -13.89
CA LEU A 50 2.02 -0.17 -13.95
C LEU A 50 1.39 -1.37 -14.64
N ALA A 51 0.13 -1.70 -14.36
CA ALA A 51 -0.56 -2.86 -14.94
C ALA A 51 -0.73 -2.73 -16.46
N GLN A 52 -1.02 -1.53 -16.95
CA GLN A 52 -1.11 -1.23 -18.38
C GLN A 52 0.23 -1.45 -19.11
N ARG A 53 1.36 -1.23 -18.43
CA ARG A 53 2.70 -1.37 -19.03
C ARG A 53 3.31 -2.75 -18.85
N TYR A 54 3.11 -3.38 -17.69
CA TYR A 54 3.80 -4.62 -17.29
C TYR A 54 2.87 -5.83 -17.14
N GLY A 55 1.57 -5.64 -17.31
CA GLY A 55 0.54 -6.67 -17.16
C GLY A 55 -0.08 -6.70 -15.77
N THR A 56 -1.40 -6.81 -15.73
CA THR A 56 -2.20 -6.93 -14.50
C THR A 56 -1.74 -8.08 -13.62
N ASP A 57 -1.52 -9.26 -14.20
CA ASP A 57 -1.13 -10.47 -13.45
C ASP A 57 0.18 -10.26 -12.68
N LYS A 58 1.17 -9.62 -13.31
CA LYS A 58 2.44 -9.32 -12.66
C LYS A 58 2.26 -8.34 -11.49
N VAL A 59 1.56 -7.22 -11.72
CA VAL A 59 1.37 -6.20 -10.68
C VAL A 59 0.57 -6.75 -9.51
N MET A 60 -0.46 -7.55 -9.78
CA MET A 60 -1.22 -8.24 -8.75
C MET A 60 -0.36 -9.24 -7.99
N ALA A 61 0.42 -10.08 -8.66
CA ALA A 61 1.30 -11.05 -8.02
C ALA A 61 2.34 -10.38 -7.12
N ASP A 62 2.97 -9.30 -7.58
CA ASP A 62 3.96 -8.55 -6.80
C ASP A 62 3.31 -7.86 -5.59
N PHE A 63 2.11 -7.28 -5.76
CA PHE A 63 1.35 -6.73 -4.64
C PHE A 63 1.01 -7.80 -3.59
N VAL A 64 0.53 -8.97 -4.02
CA VAL A 64 0.18 -10.09 -3.12
C VAL A 64 1.42 -10.60 -2.39
N ALA A 65 2.57 -10.71 -3.06
CA ALA A 65 3.82 -11.10 -2.42
C ALA A 65 4.20 -10.14 -1.27
N VAL A 66 4.04 -8.83 -1.45
CA VAL A 66 4.26 -7.84 -0.38
C VAL A 66 3.21 -7.95 0.74
N TYR A 67 1.94 -8.12 0.37
CA TYR A 67 0.82 -8.27 1.30
C TYR A 67 1.01 -9.48 2.23
N ASP A 68 1.44 -10.61 1.68
CA ASP A 68 1.66 -11.85 2.42
C ASP A 68 2.92 -11.77 3.29
N ALA A 69 3.98 -11.09 2.82
CA ALA A 69 5.24 -10.92 3.55
C ALA A 69 5.17 -9.96 4.74
N MET A 70 4.15 -9.09 4.83
CA MET A 70 4.00 -8.07 5.87
C MET A 70 3.97 -8.61 7.32
N GLY A 71 3.74 -9.91 7.50
CA GLY A 71 3.63 -10.53 8.82
C GLY A 71 2.29 -10.25 9.50
N VAL A 72 2.21 -10.60 10.78
CA VAL A 72 0.99 -10.50 11.60
C VAL A 72 1.26 -9.57 12.78
N LYS A 73 0.28 -8.72 13.10
CA LYS A 73 0.37 -7.84 14.27
C LYS A 73 0.51 -8.67 15.55
N PRO A 74 1.46 -8.35 16.45
CA PRO A 74 1.62 -9.08 17.69
C PRO A 74 0.41 -8.87 18.63
N PRO A 75 0.16 -9.79 19.59
CA PRO A 75 -0.92 -9.63 20.57
C PRO A 75 -0.80 -8.38 21.45
N ARG A 76 0.43 -7.84 21.58
CA ARG A 76 0.74 -6.61 22.32
C ARG A 76 1.70 -5.77 21.49
N GLY A 77 1.41 -4.47 21.38
CA GLY A 77 2.22 -3.52 20.63
C GLY A 77 1.76 -3.33 19.19
N ASP A 78 2.56 -2.56 18.45
CA ASP A 78 2.32 -2.22 17.05
C ASP A 78 3.10 -3.14 16.11
N LEU A 79 2.55 -3.37 14.93
CA LEU A 79 3.30 -3.95 13.81
C LEU A 79 4.24 -2.89 13.25
N LEU A 80 5.53 -3.20 13.15
CA LEU A 80 6.54 -2.29 12.61
C LEU A 80 6.94 -2.69 11.18
N PRO A 81 7.42 -1.75 10.35
CA PRO A 81 8.04 -2.08 9.08
C PRO A 81 9.24 -3.01 9.26
N SER A 82 9.38 -3.97 8.35
CA SER A 82 10.47 -4.95 8.33
C SER A 82 11.39 -4.70 7.15
N ASP A 83 12.69 -4.62 7.42
CA ASP A 83 13.74 -4.48 6.39
C ASP A 83 13.64 -5.60 5.35
N GLN A 84 13.31 -6.83 5.76
CA GLN A 84 13.14 -7.95 4.84
C GLN A 84 12.01 -7.72 3.82
N VAL A 85 10.93 -7.06 4.23
CA VAL A 85 9.81 -6.72 3.33
C VAL A 85 10.20 -5.54 2.45
N LEU A 86 10.91 -4.55 2.98
CA LEU A 86 11.43 -3.43 2.19
C LEU A 86 12.43 -3.88 1.12
N ASP A 87 13.26 -4.88 1.42
CA ASP A 87 14.19 -5.52 0.49
C ASP A 87 13.46 -6.36 -0.56
N LEU A 88 12.41 -7.09 -0.16
CA LEU A 88 11.53 -7.78 -1.10
C LEU A 88 10.93 -6.78 -2.09
N ILE A 89 10.40 -5.65 -1.60
CA ILE A 89 9.84 -4.59 -2.45
C ILE A 89 10.90 -4.09 -3.44
N THR A 90 12.12 -3.80 -3.00
CA THR A 90 13.22 -3.36 -3.89
C THR A 90 13.48 -4.40 -4.99
N ARG A 91 13.58 -5.68 -4.62
CA ARG A 91 13.86 -6.77 -5.57
C ARG A 91 12.74 -6.97 -6.59
N LEU A 92 11.48 -6.95 -6.17
CA LEU A 92 10.33 -7.04 -7.08
C LEU A 92 10.30 -5.84 -8.02
N SER A 93 10.58 -4.65 -7.49
CA SER A 93 10.54 -3.39 -8.23
C SER A 93 11.64 -3.26 -9.27
N ALA A 94 12.80 -3.89 -9.06
CA ALA A 94 13.88 -3.96 -10.05
C ALA A 94 13.46 -4.61 -11.38
N ALA A 95 12.41 -5.45 -11.38
CA ALA A 95 11.86 -6.03 -12.60
C ALA A 95 11.00 -5.05 -13.42
N TYR A 96 10.71 -3.85 -12.92
CA TYR A 96 9.97 -2.79 -13.61
C TYR A 96 10.94 -1.84 -14.33
N GLY A 97 11.83 -2.37 -15.17
CA GLY A 97 12.92 -1.60 -15.79
C GLY A 97 12.71 -1.16 -17.24
N SER A 98 11.56 -1.45 -17.85
CA SER A 98 11.33 -1.23 -19.28
C SER A 98 11.31 0.24 -19.69
N ALA A 99 11.13 1.16 -18.73
CA ALA A 99 11.32 2.59 -18.95
C ALA A 99 12.12 3.22 -17.79
N PRO A 100 12.88 4.30 -18.07
CA PRO A 100 13.70 4.95 -17.05
C PRO A 100 12.88 5.39 -15.81
N GLY A 101 13.31 4.89 -14.66
CA GLY A 101 12.76 5.22 -13.34
C GLY A 101 11.46 4.51 -12.96
N ASP A 102 10.96 3.59 -13.78
CA ASP A 102 9.78 2.78 -13.43
C ASP A 102 10.03 1.87 -12.23
N ASP A 103 11.25 1.37 -12.09
CA ASP A 103 11.73 0.57 -10.96
C ASP A 103 11.60 1.37 -9.66
N VAL A 104 12.07 2.62 -9.66
CA VAL A 104 11.94 3.52 -8.52
C VAL A 104 10.48 3.90 -8.26
N ARG A 105 9.66 4.10 -9.30
CA ARG A 105 8.22 4.41 -9.15
C ARG A 105 7.45 3.24 -8.55
N ALA A 106 7.76 2.01 -8.97
CA ALA A 106 7.20 0.77 -8.46
C ALA A 106 7.60 0.57 -7.00
N ASP A 107 8.88 0.74 -6.67
CA ASP A 107 9.38 0.60 -5.29
C ASP A 107 8.68 1.58 -4.35
N ARG A 108 8.58 2.86 -4.75
CA ARG A 108 7.84 3.87 -3.99
C ARG A 108 6.37 3.49 -3.80
N LEU A 109 5.72 2.93 -4.82
CA LEU A 109 4.31 2.55 -4.76
C LEU A 109 4.10 1.38 -3.80
N PHE A 110 4.84 0.29 -3.96
CA PHE A 110 4.72 -0.88 -3.11
C PHE A 110 5.15 -0.58 -1.67
N THR A 111 6.17 0.25 -1.46
CA THR A 111 6.52 0.77 -0.13
C THR A 111 5.37 1.57 0.46
N THR A 112 4.74 2.46 -0.31
CA THR A 112 3.57 3.21 0.16
C THR A 112 2.44 2.27 0.58
N LEU A 113 2.07 1.32 -0.28
CA LEU A 113 1.01 0.36 -0.01
C LEU A 113 1.32 -0.47 1.24
N TYR A 114 2.55 -0.97 1.38
CA TYR A 114 3.03 -1.68 2.56
C TYR A 114 2.83 -0.88 3.85
N LEU A 115 3.30 0.37 3.88
CA LEU A 115 3.16 1.21 5.08
C LEU A 115 1.70 1.59 5.36
N THR A 116 0.88 1.76 4.33
CA THR A 116 -0.57 1.99 4.55
C THR A 116 -1.25 0.76 5.12
N MET A 117 -0.83 -0.45 4.75
CA MET A 117 -1.36 -1.68 5.33
C MET A 117 -0.94 -1.86 6.79
N ILE A 118 0.32 -1.53 7.13
CA ILE A 118 0.77 -1.46 8.53
C ILE A 118 -0.09 -0.47 9.32
N ALA A 119 -0.33 0.71 8.76
CA ALA A 119 -1.18 1.71 9.41
C ALA A 119 -2.60 1.20 9.63
N GLU A 120 -3.20 0.49 8.67
CA GLU A 120 -4.51 -0.14 8.87
C GLU A 120 -4.50 -1.20 9.97
N GLU A 121 -3.49 -2.08 10.05
CA GLU A 121 -3.39 -3.08 11.14
C GLU A 121 -3.22 -2.43 12.52
N ASN A 122 -2.51 -1.31 12.59
CA ASN A 122 -2.24 -0.65 13.86
C ASN A 122 -3.42 0.16 14.39
N LYS A 123 -4.41 0.51 13.54
CA LYS A 123 -5.62 1.22 13.99
C LYS A 123 -6.41 0.38 14.99
N ALA A 124 -6.66 0.96 16.16
CA ALA A 124 -7.33 0.30 17.29
C ALA A 124 -8.73 -0.28 16.99
N ARG A 125 -9.42 0.22 15.95
CA ARG A 125 -10.77 -0.23 15.57
C ARG A 125 -10.84 -0.75 14.13
N ALA A 126 -9.70 -1.08 13.51
CA ALA A 126 -9.72 -1.71 12.20
C ALA A 126 -10.30 -3.13 12.31
N ILE A 127 -11.42 -3.37 11.62
CA ILE A 127 -12.07 -4.69 11.61
C ILE A 127 -11.46 -5.57 10.51
N LEU A 128 -11.09 -4.98 9.37
CA LEU A 128 -10.54 -5.70 8.21
C LEU A 128 -9.00 -5.64 8.15
N GLY A 129 -8.37 -4.71 8.86
CA GLY A 129 -6.93 -4.48 8.79
C GLY A 129 -6.45 -4.28 7.36
N LYS A 130 -5.33 -4.93 7.00
CA LYS A 130 -4.74 -4.84 5.65
C LYS A 130 -5.65 -5.36 4.53
N ARG A 131 -6.63 -6.22 4.83
CA ARG A 131 -7.55 -6.77 3.81
C ARG A 131 -8.31 -5.68 3.06
N ILE A 132 -8.54 -4.52 3.68
CA ILE A 132 -9.21 -3.39 3.02
C ILE A 132 -8.40 -2.85 1.83
N LYS A 133 -7.06 -2.83 1.94
CA LYS A 133 -6.18 -2.39 0.87
C LYS A 133 -6.14 -3.42 -0.25
N ARG A 134 -6.05 -4.71 0.09
CA ARG A 134 -6.14 -5.80 -0.90
C ARG A 134 -7.47 -5.82 -1.64
N LEU A 135 -8.59 -5.55 -0.95
CA LEU A 135 -9.89 -5.39 -1.59
C LEU A 135 -9.86 -4.27 -2.62
N GLY A 136 -9.38 -3.07 -2.26
CA GLY A 136 -9.26 -1.96 -3.20
C GLY A 136 -8.40 -2.29 -4.43
N VAL A 137 -7.24 -2.92 -4.22
CA VAL A 137 -6.36 -3.37 -5.32
C VAL A 137 -7.06 -4.39 -6.21
N HIS A 138 -7.75 -5.37 -5.64
CA HIS A 138 -8.51 -6.37 -6.40
C HIS A 138 -9.62 -5.74 -7.24
N LEU A 139 -10.39 -4.82 -6.67
CA LEU A 139 -11.46 -4.12 -7.38
C LEU A 139 -10.94 -3.35 -8.60
N VAL A 140 -9.73 -2.83 -8.53
CA VAL A 140 -9.12 -2.04 -9.62
C VAL A 140 -8.50 -2.93 -10.67
N LEU A 141 -7.68 -3.90 -10.23
CA LEU A 141 -6.89 -4.73 -11.14
C LEU A 141 -7.71 -5.88 -11.76
N MET A 142 -8.62 -6.48 -11.00
CA MET A 142 -9.37 -7.67 -11.44
C MET A 142 -10.78 -7.33 -11.92
N GLU A 143 -11.46 -6.41 -11.23
CA GLU A 143 -12.85 -6.05 -11.54
C GLU A 143 -12.97 -4.82 -12.45
N GLY A 144 -11.84 -4.22 -12.85
CA GLY A 144 -11.80 -3.09 -13.79
C GLY A 144 -12.45 -1.80 -13.27
N ARG A 145 -12.62 -1.65 -11.95
CA ARG A 145 -13.17 -0.42 -11.37
C ARG A 145 -12.18 0.73 -11.49
N THR A 146 -12.72 1.94 -11.56
CA THR A 146 -11.87 3.14 -11.47
C THR A 146 -11.22 3.25 -10.09
N PRO A 147 -10.04 3.91 -9.99
CA PRO A 147 -9.38 4.17 -8.72
C PRO A 147 -10.29 4.85 -7.68
N GLU A 148 -11.12 5.79 -8.12
CA GLU A 148 -12.05 6.54 -7.29
C GLU A 148 -13.17 5.64 -6.76
N GLU A 149 -13.78 4.83 -7.62
CA GLU A 149 -14.83 3.88 -7.22
C GLU A 149 -14.31 2.86 -6.22
N ALA A 150 -13.12 2.31 -6.46
CA ALA A 150 -12.52 1.33 -5.54
C ALA A 150 -12.15 1.94 -4.18
N ALA A 151 -11.63 3.17 -4.17
CA ALA A 151 -11.33 3.89 -2.93
C ALA A 151 -12.61 4.24 -2.15
N ALA A 152 -13.69 4.60 -2.83
CA ALA A 152 -14.98 4.92 -2.21
C ALA A 152 -15.76 3.66 -1.79
N PHE A 153 -15.48 2.50 -2.39
CA PHE A 153 -16.27 1.27 -2.25
C PHE A 153 -16.60 0.85 -0.80
N PRO A 154 -15.67 0.93 0.18
CA PRO A 154 -15.97 0.54 1.55
C PRO A 154 -16.95 1.46 2.28
N THR A 155 -17.13 2.69 1.80
CA THR A 155 -17.91 3.73 2.49
C THR A 155 -19.37 3.29 2.65
N GLY A 156 -19.86 3.33 3.89
CA GLY A 156 -21.25 2.95 4.22
C GLY A 156 -21.54 1.46 4.26
N LYS A 157 -20.55 0.59 3.97
CA LYS A 157 -20.72 -0.88 4.05
C LYS A 157 -20.37 -1.40 5.43
N LYS A 158 -21.03 -2.50 5.83
CA LYS A 158 -20.70 -3.16 7.11
C LYS A 158 -19.41 -3.96 6.95
N ALA A 159 -18.60 -3.98 8.00
CA ALA A 159 -17.33 -4.72 7.98
C ALA A 159 -17.53 -6.23 7.74
N ALA A 160 -18.64 -6.82 8.21
CA ALA A 160 -18.98 -8.21 7.95
C ALA A 160 -19.23 -8.47 6.45
N GLU A 161 -19.92 -7.57 5.75
CA GLU A 161 -20.18 -7.66 4.31
C GLU A 161 -18.86 -7.61 3.53
N LEU A 162 -18.00 -6.66 3.88
CA LEU A 162 -16.68 -6.52 3.27
C LEU A 162 -15.77 -7.73 3.56
N SER A 163 -15.87 -8.30 4.76
CA SER A 163 -15.10 -9.50 5.14
C SER A 163 -15.54 -10.72 4.34
N ALA A 164 -16.85 -10.91 4.17
CA ALA A 164 -17.40 -11.98 3.35
C ALA A 164 -17.02 -11.81 1.87
N LEU A 165 -17.01 -10.57 1.37
CA LEU A 165 -16.57 -10.28 0.01
C LEU A 165 -15.09 -10.64 -0.21
N CYS A 166 -14.21 -10.21 0.69
CA CYS A 166 -12.79 -10.57 0.63
C CYS A 166 -12.62 -12.11 0.63
N GLN A 167 -13.37 -12.83 1.47
CA GLN A 167 -13.35 -14.31 1.50
C GLN A 167 -13.79 -14.90 0.16
N SER A 168 -14.82 -14.33 -0.49
CA SER A 168 -15.26 -14.79 -1.81
C SER A 168 -14.22 -14.59 -2.91
N TYR A 169 -13.32 -13.61 -2.75
CA TYR A 169 -12.16 -13.40 -3.62
C TYR A 169 -10.92 -14.20 -3.20
N GLY A 170 -11.03 -15.01 -2.14
CA GLY A 170 -9.95 -15.88 -1.66
C GLY A 170 -8.95 -15.24 -0.71
N PHE A 171 -9.32 -14.17 0.03
CA PHE A 171 -8.41 -13.51 0.99
C PHE A 171 -9.07 -12.81 2.20
#